data_AF-A0A7C4VUP9-F1
#
_entry.id   AF-A0A7C4VUP9-F1
#
_cell.length_a   1.000
_cell.length_b   1.000
_cell.length_c   1.000
_cell.angle_alpha   90.00
_cell.angle_beta   90.00
_cell.angle_gamma   90.00
#
_symmetry.space_group_name_H-M   'P 1'
#
loop_
_entity.id
_entity.type
_entity.pdbx_description
1 polymer ?
#
loop_
_entity_poly.entity_id
_entity_poly.type
_entity_poly.pdbx_seq_one_letter_code
_entity_poly.pdbx_strand_id
1 'polypeptide(L)'
;MVLRVKNWYKALILLAIILSTPVVLYLFSLQLSNLMLFALLTVYAGLVFFLIESFILKLEVSKDKLSTIYFSIPLSDIIDVEDGFFETRIRTRWKVYRLPPIEGVKVVFPNSSRNMVK
;
A
#
# COMPACT_ATOMS: atom_id res chain seq x y z
N MET A 1 13.85 -3.55 13.48
CA MET A 1 12.54 -4.24 13.42
C MET A 1 12.00 -4.14 12.00
N VAL A 2 11.39 -5.20 11.45
CA VAL A 2 10.83 -5.17 10.10
C VAL A 2 9.32 -5.32 10.18
N LEU A 3 8.59 -4.31 9.70
CA LEU A 3 7.13 -4.32 9.59
C LEU A 3 6.74 -4.68 8.15
N ARG A 4 5.63 -5.41 7.99
CA ARG A 4 5.13 -5.87 6.69
C ARG A 4 3.70 -5.41 6.47
N VAL A 5 3.27 -5.39 5.22
CA VAL A 5 1.87 -5.13 4.86
C VAL A 5 0.94 -6.18 5.51
N LYS A 6 -0.19 -5.72 6.04
CA LYS A 6 -1.19 -6.55 6.73
C LYS A 6 -1.70 -7.67 5.82
N ASN A 7 -1.83 -8.89 6.37
CA ASN A 7 -2.24 -10.06 5.58
C ASN A 7 -3.65 -9.95 4.98
N TRP A 8 -4.59 -9.31 5.68
CA TRP A 8 -5.95 -9.12 5.15
C TRP A 8 -5.98 -8.23 3.90
N TYR A 9 -5.10 -7.23 3.81
CA TYR A 9 -5.01 -6.35 2.65
C TYR A 9 -4.50 -7.12 1.43
N LYS A 10 -3.50 -7.98 1.62
CA LYS A 10 -3.03 -8.91 0.57
C LYS A 10 -4.13 -9.85 0.11
N ALA A 11 -4.89 -10.40 1.06
CA ALA A 11 -6.02 -11.28 0.76
C ALA A 11 -7.12 -10.56 -0.03
N LEU A 12 -7.45 -9.31 0.31
CA LEU A 12 -8.43 -8.51 -0.41
C LEU A 12 -7.99 -8.23 -1.85
N ILE A 13 -6.73 -7.82 -2.08
CA ILE A 13 -6.24 -7.59 -3.45
C ILE A 13 -6.25 -8.89 -4.24
N LEU A 14 -5.82 -9.99 -3.63
CA LEU A 14 -5.80 -11.30 -4.29
C LEU A 14 -7.22 -11.77 -4.64
N LEU A 15 -8.18 -11.57 -3.75
CA LEU A 15 -9.59 -11.87 -3.99
C LEU A 15 -10.17 -10.98 -5.09
N ALA A 16 -9.85 -9.68 -5.09
CA ALA A 16 -10.25 -8.76 -6.16
C ALA A 16 -9.71 -9.20 -7.52
N ILE A 17 -8.45 -9.65 -7.58
CA ILE A 17 -7.85 -10.20 -8.80
C ILE A 17 -8.62 -11.45 -9.23
N ILE A 18 -8.80 -12.44 -8.36
CA ILE A 18 -9.53 -13.69 -8.69
C ILE A 18 -10.93 -13.40 -9.22
N LEU A 19 -11.69 -12.48 -8.60
CA LEU A 19 -13.02 -12.11 -9.05
C LEU A 19 -13.00 -11.33 -10.37
N SER A 20 -11.99 -10.49 -10.58
CA SER A 20 -11.85 -9.68 -11.80
C SER A 20 -11.39 -10.51 -13.00
N THR A 21 -10.55 -11.54 -12.81
CA THR A 21 -9.99 -12.36 -13.88
C THR A 21 -11.04 -12.93 -14.83
N PRO A 22 -12.12 -13.62 -14.40
CA PRO A 22 -13.12 -14.16 -15.34
C PRO A 22 -13.85 -13.06 -16.11
N VAL A 23 -14.12 -11.91 -15.47
CA VAL A 23 -14.74 -10.74 -16.11
C VAL A 23 -13.81 -10.16 -17.17
N VAL A 24 -12.53 -10.00 -16.83
CA VAL A 24 -11.50 -9.49 -17.75
C VAL A 24 -11.35 -10.45 -18.95
N LEU A 25 -11.25 -11.76 -18.70
CA LEU A 25 -11.19 -12.77 -19.77
C LEU A 25 -12.44 -12.77 -20.67
N TYR A 26 -13.63 -12.56 -20.08
CA TYR A 26 -14.86 -12.40 -20.84
C TYR A 26 -14.84 -11.12 -21.70
N LEU A 27 -14.37 -10.00 -21.15
CA LEU A 27 -14.23 -8.76 -21.92
C LEU A 27 -13.22 -8.90 -23.06
N PHE A 28 -12.16 -9.69 -22.88
CA PHE A 28 -11.20 -10.02 -23.95
C PHE A 28 -11.79 -10.90 -25.06
N SER A 29 -12.80 -11.72 -24.77
CA SER A 29 -13.44 -12.55 -25.79
C SER A 29 -14.42 -11.76 -26.67
N LEU A 30 -14.82 -10.56 -26.24
CA LEU A 30 -15.63 -9.63 -27.03
C LEU A 30 -14.77 -8.89 -28.06
N GLN A 31 -15.36 -8.58 -29.23
CA GLN A 31 -14.75 -7.70 -30.24
C GLN A 31 -14.80 -6.23 -29.77
N LEU A 32 -14.01 -5.91 -28.75
CA LEU A 32 -13.84 -4.56 -28.24
C LEU A 32 -12.92 -3.73 -29.14
N SER A 33 -13.06 -2.41 -29.07
CA SER A 33 -12.11 -1.51 -29.73
C SER A 33 -10.71 -1.62 -29.09
N ASN A 34 -9.67 -1.40 -29.88
CA ASN A 34 -8.28 -1.43 -29.40
C ASN A 34 -8.03 -0.48 -28.21
N LEU A 35 -8.71 0.67 -28.19
CA LEU A 35 -8.61 1.64 -27.11
C LEU A 35 -9.18 1.08 -25.79
N MET A 36 -10.30 0.36 -25.87
CA MET A 36 -10.94 -0.26 -24.72
C MET A 36 -10.13 -1.45 -24.19
N LEU A 37 -9.55 -2.26 -25.08
CA LEU A 37 -8.61 -3.32 -24.71
C LEU A 37 -7.37 -2.76 -24.01
N PHE A 38 -6.80 -1.67 -24.52
CA PHE A 38 -5.66 -1.00 -23.89
C PHE A 38 -5.98 -0.48 -22.48
N ALA A 39 -7.15 0.15 -22.31
CA ALA A 39 -7.61 0.62 -21.01
C ALA A 39 -7.80 -0.55 -20.02
N LEU A 40 -8.43 -1.64 -20.46
CA LEU A 40 -8.62 -2.86 -19.66
C LEU A 40 -7.28 -3.47 -19.22
N LEU A 41 -6.33 -3.62 -20.15
CA LEU A 41 -4.98 -4.11 -19.85
C LEU A 41 -4.27 -3.22 -18.84
N THR A 42 -4.37 -1.90 -19.00
CA THR A 42 -3.69 -0.94 -18.11
C THR A 42 -4.24 -1.01 -16.69
N VAL A 43 -5.57 -1.06 -16.54
CA VAL A 43 -6.22 -1.18 -15.23
C VAL A 43 -5.89 -2.52 -14.56
N TYR A 44 -5.95 -3.62 -15.32
CA TYR A 44 -5.63 -4.95 -14.79
C TYR A 44 -4.14 -5.08 -14.42
N ALA A 45 -3.23 -4.56 -15.24
CA ALA A 45 -1.81 -4.49 -14.93
C ALA A 45 -1.56 -3.65 -13.65
N GLY A 46 -2.27 -2.54 -13.47
CA GLY A 46 -2.23 -1.75 -12.25
C GLY A 46 -2.64 -2.56 -11.01
N LEU A 47 -3.72 -3.34 -11.09
CA LEU A 47 -4.14 -4.24 -10.00
C LEU A 47 -3.07 -5.29 -9.67
N VAL A 48 -2.49 -5.92 -10.68
CA VAL A 48 -1.40 -6.89 -10.50
C VAL A 48 -0.18 -6.21 -9.88
N PHE A 49 0.15 -4.99 -10.28
CA PHE A 49 1.24 -4.22 -9.70
C PHE A 49 1.01 -3.94 -8.22
N PHE A 50 -0.19 -3.52 -7.82
CA PHE A 50 -0.52 -3.33 -6.40
C PHE A 50 -0.41 -4.62 -5.58
N LEU A 51 -0.76 -5.78 -6.16
CA LEU A 51 -0.55 -7.07 -5.52
C LEU A 51 0.95 -7.30 -5.27
N ILE A 52 1.77 -7.18 -6.31
CA ILE A 52 3.22 -7.38 -6.23
C ILE A 52 3.84 -6.42 -5.21
N GLU A 53 3.49 -5.13 -5.28
CA GLU A 53 3.94 -4.11 -4.34
C GLU A 53 3.59 -4.51 -2.89
N SER A 54 2.38 -5.00 -2.64
CA SER A 54 1.97 -5.43 -1.29
C SER A 54 2.82 -6.58 -0.71
N PHE A 55 3.42 -7.43 -1.55
CA PHE A 55 4.30 -8.51 -1.12
C PHE A 55 5.75 -8.06 -0.92
N ILE A 56 6.22 -7.16 -1.78
CA ILE A 56 7.60 -6.67 -1.79
C ILE A 56 7.79 -5.60 -0.71
N LEU A 57 6.80 -4.75 -0.47
CA LEU A 57 6.88 -3.62 0.43
C LEU A 57 7.07 -4.06 1.89
N LYS A 58 8.21 -3.65 2.44
CA LYS A 58 8.61 -3.87 3.82
C LYS A 58 9.10 -2.55 4.38
N LEU A 59 8.82 -2.34 5.67
CA LEU A 59 9.28 -1.18 6.42
C LEU A 59 10.33 -1.64 7.42
N GLU A 60 11.56 -1.21 7.23
CA GLU A 60 12.66 -1.49 8.14
C GLU A 60 12.85 -0.31 9.09
N VAL A 61 12.59 -0.55 10.36
CA VAL A 61 12.83 0.41 11.44
C VAL A 61 14.19 0.07 12.05
N SER A 62 15.17 0.92 11.78
CA SER A 62 16.47 0.94 12.45
C SER A 62 16.46 1.97 13.59
N LYS A 63 17.52 2.02 14.41
CA LYS A 63 17.58 2.91 15.60
C LYS A 63 17.31 4.37 15.27
N ASP A 64 17.78 4.85 14.12
CA ASP A 64 17.73 6.28 13.76
C ASP A 64 16.93 6.56 12.48
N LYS A 65 16.53 5.52 11.74
CA LYS A 65 15.94 5.65 10.40
C LYS A 65 14.82 4.65 10.16
N LEU A 66 13.81 5.13 9.45
CA LEU A 66 12.73 4.35 8.87
C LEU A 66 12.99 4.21 7.37
N SER A 67 13.31 3.00 6.95
CA SER A 67 13.69 2.69 5.58
C SER A 67 12.63 1.80 4.94
N THR A 68 12.36 2.03 3.68
CA THR A 68 11.60 1.16 2.81
C THR A 68 12.29 1.12 1.45
N ILE A 69 11.77 0.33 0.52
CA ILE A 69 12.34 0.19 -0.83
C ILE A 69 12.30 1.52 -1.60
N TYR A 70 11.32 2.37 -1.29
CA TYR A 70 11.09 3.64 -1.96
C TYR A 70 11.73 4.86 -1.27
N PHE A 71 12.08 4.78 0.01
CA PHE A 71 12.63 5.91 0.75
C PHE A 71 13.36 5.51 2.04
N SER A 72 14.25 6.39 2.50
CA SER A 72 14.87 6.29 3.82
C SER A 72 14.75 7.63 4.52
N ILE A 73 14.10 7.66 5.67
CA ILE A 73 13.78 8.90 6.40
C ILE A 73 14.29 8.77 7.84
N PRO A 74 14.95 9.79 8.40
CA PRO A 74 15.33 9.78 9.80
C PRO A 74 14.09 9.84 10.71
N LEU A 75 14.09 9.08 11.80
CA LEU A 75 12.96 9.02 12.74
C LEU A 75 12.66 10.39 13.36
N SER A 76 13.68 11.26 13.51
CA SER A 76 13.54 12.63 14.01
C SER A 76 12.66 13.53 13.14
N ASP A 77 12.52 13.21 11.86
CA ASP A 77 11.74 14.01 10.91
C ASP A 77 10.27 13.59 10.86
N ILE A 78 9.94 12.45 11.46
CA ILE A 78 8.57 11.93 11.53
C ILE A 78 7.81 12.70 12.61
N ILE A 79 6.74 13.39 12.18
CA ILE A 79 5.85 14.14 13.06
C ILE A 79 4.72 13.23 13.54
N ASP A 80 4.13 12.50 12.60
CA ASP A 80 2.93 11.71 12.85
C ASP A 80 2.86 10.49 11.93
N VAL A 81 2.23 9.43 12.41
CA VAL A 81 2.03 8.15 11.76
C VAL A 81 0.60 7.68 12.02
N GLU A 82 -0.24 7.78 11.00
CA GLU A 82 -1.61 7.29 11.05
C GLU A 82 -1.66 5.86 10.51
N ASP A 83 -2.11 4.92 11.35
CA ASP A 83 -2.45 3.56 10.95
C ASP A 83 -3.93 3.49 10.57
N GLY A 84 -4.20 3.76 9.30
CA GLY A 84 -5.52 3.64 8.70
C GLY A 84 -5.86 2.19 8.33
N PHE A 85 -7.12 1.97 7.96
CA PHE A 85 -7.54 0.65 7.49
C PHE A 85 -6.91 0.34 6.12
N PHE A 86 -7.09 1.20 5.12
CA PHE A 86 -6.58 0.94 3.77
C PHE A 86 -5.18 1.47 3.48
N GLU A 87 -4.65 2.34 4.33
CA GLU A 87 -3.34 2.95 4.12
C GLU A 87 -2.68 3.31 5.46
N THR A 88 -1.36 3.25 5.48
CA THR A 88 -0.53 3.83 6.54
C THR A 88 -0.02 5.17 6.04
N ARG A 89 -0.31 6.26 6.75
CA ARG A 89 0.23 7.57 6.42
C ARG A 89 1.36 7.93 7.37
N ILE A 90 2.51 8.29 6.81
CA ILE A 90 3.66 8.78 7.56
C ILE A 90 3.86 10.24 7.20
N ARG A 91 3.58 11.14 8.13
CA ARG A 91 3.80 12.57 7.98
C ARG A 91 5.16 12.95 8.53
N THR A 92 6.02 13.45 7.65
CA THR A 92 7.27 14.09 8.04
C THR A 92 7.14 15.61 8.03
N ARG A 93 8.19 16.31 8.47
CA ARG A 93 8.32 17.77 8.34
C ARG A 93 8.18 18.27 6.91
N TRP A 94 8.53 17.45 5.93
CA TRP A 94 8.70 17.86 4.54
C TRP A 94 7.66 17.25 3.60
N LYS A 95 7.13 16.07 3.92
CA LYS A 95 6.26 15.30 3.02
C LYS A 95 5.35 14.33 3.76
N VAL A 96 4.23 13.98 3.15
CA VAL A 96 3.37 12.87 3.59
C VAL A 96 3.60 11.67 2.69
N TYR A 97 3.97 10.55 3.26
CA TYR A 97 4.13 9.27 2.59
C TYR A 97 2.89 8.43 2.84
N ARG A 98 2.31 7.90 1.76
CA ARG A 98 1.19 6.96 1.83
C ARG A 98 1.70 5.60 1.44
N LEU A 99 1.55 4.65 2.35
CA LEU A 99 1.95 3.28 2.18
C LEU A 99 0.72 2.39 2.29
N PRO A 100 0.78 1.15 1.75
CA PRO A 100 -0.19 0.12 2.10
C PRO A 100 -0.31 -0.04 3.62
N PRO A 101 -1.38 -0.65 4.12
CA PRO A 101 -1.60 -0.78 5.56
C PRO A 101 -0.55 -1.75 6.12
N ILE A 102 0.30 -1.26 7.02
CA ILE A 102 1.43 -1.98 7.58
C ILE A 102 1.07 -2.44 8.99
N GLU A 103 1.43 -3.68 9.30
CA GLU A 103 1.17 -4.30 10.59
C GLU A 103 2.18 -3.84 11.63
N GLY A 104 1.73 -3.59 12.87
CA GLY A 104 2.62 -3.25 13.99
C GLY A 104 3.12 -1.80 14.03
N VAL A 105 2.61 -0.91 13.17
CA VAL A 105 3.00 0.51 13.14
C VAL A 105 2.70 1.21 14.46
N LYS A 106 1.53 0.95 15.07
CA LYS A 106 1.14 1.52 16.37
C LYS A 106 2.02 1.08 17.54
N VAL A 107 2.65 -0.10 17.44
CA VAL A 107 3.56 -0.61 18.48
C VAL A 107 4.88 0.17 18.47
N VAL A 108 5.33 0.58 17.28
CA VAL A 108 6.56 1.36 17.09
C VAL A 108 6.33 2.85 17.36
N PHE A 109 5.14 3.38 17.02
CA PHE A 109 4.80 4.79 17.19
C PHE A 109 3.55 4.98 18.07
N PRO A 110 3.60 4.65 19.37
CA PRO A 110 2.42 4.63 20.24
C PRO A 110 1.82 6.01 20.53
N ASN A 111 2.61 7.09 20.44
CA ASN A 111 2.19 8.45 20.82
C ASN A 111 1.67 9.31 19.67
N SER A 112 1.79 8.88 18.42
CA SER A 112 1.43 9.75 17.29
C SER A 112 -0.10 9.77 17.05
N SER A 113 -0.81 8.68 17.38
CA SER A 113 -2.27 8.58 17.24
C SER A 113 -3.09 9.44 18.23
N ARG A 114 -2.46 10.24 19.11
CA ARG A 114 -3.15 11.01 20.17
C ARG A 114 -3.74 12.35 19.73
N ASN A 115 -3.48 12.83 18.51
CA ASN A 115 -3.97 14.15 18.06
C ASN A 115 -5.29 14.15 17.29
N MET A 116 -6.06 13.06 17.30
CA MET A 116 -7.40 12.98 16.67
C MET A 116 -8.57 13.12 17.66
N VAL A 117 -8.45 14.01 18.64
CA VAL A 117 -9.62 14.54 19.36
C VAL A 117 -9.53 16.06 19.40
N LYS A 118 -10.09 16.70 18.38
CA LYS A 118 -10.75 18.01 18.45
C LYS A 118 -11.63 18.21 17.23
#